data_AF-A0A1E1X0U8-F1
#
_entry.id   AF-A0A1E1X0U8-F1
#
_cell.length_a   1.000
_cell.length_b   1.000
_cell.length_c   1.000
_cell.angle_alpha   90.00
_cell.angle_beta   90.00
_cell.angle_gamma   90.00
#
_symmetry.space_group_name_H-M   'P 1'
#
loop_
_entity.id
_entity.type
_entity.pdbx_description
1 polymer ?
#
loop_
_entity_poly.entity_id
_entity_poly.type
_entity_poly.pdbx_seq_one_letter_code
_entity_poly.pdbx_strand_id
1 'polypeptide(L)' 'YKMKRHLAYVAIFLLCVLSLMPSAKSCDTKQRPIGAPECVGKACVKGECQDHGCTRCVGPNLWCQGYCDV' A
#
# COMPACT_ATOMS: atom_id res chain seq x y z
N TYR A 1 -23.93 -2.10 31.90
CA TYR A 1 -22.71 -1.27 31.65
C TYR A 1 -21.53 -2.04 31.03
N LYS A 2 -21.29 -3.32 31.39
CA LYS A 2 -20.15 -4.14 30.88
C LYS A 2 -20.11 -4.32 29.35
N MET A 3 -21.24 -4.58 28.70
CA MET A 3 -21.29 -4.88 27.25
C MET A 3 -20.84 -3.71 26.36
N LYS A 4 -21.12 -2.45 26.75
CA LYS A 4 -20.74 -1.26 25.97
C LYS A 4 -19.22 -1.06 25.91
N ARG A 5 -18.49 -1.50 26.94
CA ARG A 5 -17.04 -1.36 27.02
C ARG A 5 -16.32 -2.30 26.05
N HIS A 6 -16.83 -3.51 25.87
CA HIS A 6 -16.29 -4.46 24.89
C HIS A 6 -16.55 -3.98 23.46
N LEU A 7 -17.75 -3.44 23.20
CA LEU A 7 -18.09 -2.83 21.91
C LEU A 7 -17.16 -1.66 21.57
N ALA A 8 -16.85 -0.79 22.52
CA ALA A 8 -15.89 0.29 22.32
C ALA A 8 -14.48 -0.23 21.97
N TYR A 9 -14.00 -1.27 22.67
CA TYR A 9 -12.71 -1.89 22.36
C TYR A 9 -12.66 -2.52 20.98
N VAL A 10 -13.70 -3.26 20.59
CA VAL A 10 -13.80 -3.87 19.26
C VAL A 10 -13.85 -2.80 18.18
N ALA A 11 -14.58 -1.70 18.39
CA ALA A 11 -14.64 -0.59 17.45
C ALA A 11 -13.28 0.09 17.26
N ILE A 12 -12.56 0.35 18.36
CA ILE A 12 -11.20 0.94 18.30
C ILE A 12 -10.24 -0.02 17.59
N PHE A 13 -10.28 -1.31 17.93
CA PHE A 13 -9.44 -2.33 17.28
C PHE A 13 -9.72 -2.42 15.78
N LEU A 14 -10.99 -2.44 15.36
CA LEU A 14 -11.39 -2.45 13.96
C LEU A 14 -10.94 -1.18 13.23
N LEU A 15 -11.09 -0.01 13.85
CA LEU A 15 -10.60 1.25 13.26
C LEU A 15 -9.08 1.24 13.10
N CYS A 16 -8.33 0.73 14.08
CA CYS A 16 -6.89 0.57 13.97
C CYS A 16 -6.52 -0.36 12.80
N VAL A 17 -7.15 -1.52 12.69
CA VAL A 17 -6.88 -2.49 11.62
C VAL A 17 -7.29 -1.94 10.24
N LEU A 18 -8.41 -1.24 10.14
CA LEU A 18 -8.86 -0.58 8.91
C LEU A 18 -7.94 0.59 8.52
N SER A 19 -7.41 1.33 9.48
CA SER A 19 -6.41 2.39 9.23
C SER A 19 -5.05 1.80 8.82
N LEU A 20 -4.77 0.58 9.28
CA LEU A 20 -3.58 -0.19 8.93
C LEU A 20 -3.69 -0.87 7.57
N MET A 21 -4.90 -1.08 7.03
CA MET A 21 -5.09 -1.51 5.65
C MET A 21 -4.75 -0.33 4.74
N PRO A 22 -3.55 -0.29 4.14
CA PRO A 22 -3.24 0.72 3.15
C PRO A 22 -4.15 0.46 1.96
N SER A 23 -4.41 1.49 1.15
CA SER A 23 -5.20 1.37 -0.07
C SER A 23 -4.74 0.14 -0.88
N ALA A 24 -5.57 -0.91 -0.88
CA ALA A 24 -5.23 -2.22 -1.45
C ALA A 24 -4.87 -2.12 -2.94
N LYS A 25 -5.24 -1.01 -3.58
CA LYS A 25 -4.93 -0.69 -4.97
C LYS A 25 -3.43 -0.63 -5.27
N SER A 26 -2.61 -0.21 -4.30
CA SER A 26 -1.14 -0.19 -4.45
C SER A 26 -0.51 -1.58 -4.22
N CYS A 27 -1.16 -2.39 -3.40
CA CYS A 27 -0.77 -3.79 -3.13
C CYS A 27 -1.22 -4.75 -4.26
N ASP A 28 -2.27 -4.39 -5.00
CA ASP A 28 -2.79 -5.21 -6.08
C ASP A 28 -1.87 -5.13 -7.29
N THR A 29 -1.03 -6.15 -7.43
CA THR A 29 -0.08 -6.28 -8.55
C THR A 29 -0.77 -6.36 -9.91
N LYS A 30 -2.05 -6.73 -9.97
CA LYS A 30 -2.80 -6.85 -11.23
C LYS A 30 -3.28 -5.50 -11.77
N GLN A 31 -3.36 -4.48 -10.93
CA GLN A 31 -3.78 -3.12 -11.32
C GLN A 31 -2.59 -2.22 -11.66
N ARG A 32 -1.36 -2.75 -11.60
CA ARG A 32 -0.18 -1.96 -11.87
C ARG A 32 -0.13 -1.58 -13.35
N PRO A 33 0.23 -0.34 -13.67
CA PRO A 33 0.40 0.07 -15.05
C PRO A 33 1.53 -0.74 -15.68
N ILE A 34 1.31 -1.20 -16.91
CA ILE A 34 2.34 -1.83 -17.73
C ILE A 34 2.57 -0.86 -18.89
N GLY A 35 3.76 -0.29 -18.97
CA GLY A 35 4.06 0.77 -19.92
C GLY A 35 5.55 0.94 -20.15
N ALA A 36 5.89 1.87 -21.03
CA ALA A 36 7.26 2.32 -21.23
C ALA A 36 7.53 3.54 -20.32
N PRO A 37 8.71 3.62 -19.67
CA PRO A 37 9.82 2.66 -19.68
C PRO A 37 9.47 1.34 -18.95
N GLU A 38 10.18 0.24 -19.28
CA GLU A 38 9.91 -1.12 -18.75
C GLU A 38 9.87 -1.24 -17.22
N CYS A 39 10.35 -0.22 -16.51
CA CYS A 39 10.29 -0.14 -15.06
C CYS A 39 8.92 0.26 -14.51
N VAL A 40 8.02 0.82 -15.32
CA VAL A 40 6.67 1.20 -14.90
C VAL A 40 5.92 -0.04 -14.45
N GLY A 41 5.36 0.00 -13.23
CA GLY A 41 4.65 -1.12 -12.61
C GLY A 41 5.55 -2.13 -11.87
N LYS A 42 6.88 -2.03 -11.96
CA LYS A 42 7.78 -2.84 -11.11
C LYS A 42 7.63 -2.47 -9.65
N ALA A 43 7.96 -3.40 -8.74
CA ALA A 43 7.88 -3.12 -7.31
C ALA A 43 8.97 -2.11 -6.90
N CYS A 44 8.59 -1.07 -6.17
CA CYS A 44 9.59 -0.24 -5.50
C CYS A 44 9.98 -0.86 -4.15
N VAL A 45 11.27 -1.05 -3.96
CA VAL A 45 11.83 -1.68 -2.76
C VAL A 45 12.25 -0.57 -1.82
N LYS A 46 11.78 -0.59 -0.57
CA LYS A 46 12.04 0.45 0.45
C LYS A 46 11.62 1.87 0.03
N GLY A 47 10.63 1.98 -0.85
CA GLY A 47 10.16 3.27 -1.35
C GLY A 47 10.94 3.80 -2.56
N GLU A 48 11.86 3.01 -3.11
CA GLU A 48 12.72 3.44 -4.22
C GLU A 48 12.59 2.50 -5.43
N CYS A 49 12.73 3.09 -6.61
CA CYS A 49 12.78 2.39 -7.90
C CYS A 49 14.23 2.23 -8.31
N GLN A 50 14.64 0.99 -8.61
CA GLN A 50 16.04 0.69 -8.91
C GLN A 50 16.38 0.76 -10.40
N ASP A 51 15.36 0.80 -11.25
CA ASP A 51 15.54 0.81 -12.70
C ASP A 51 15.65 2.24 -13.24
N HIS A 52 16.57 2.44 -14.19
CA HIS A 52 16.72 3.71 -14.89
C HIS A 52 15.45 4.07 -15.69
N GLY A 53 14.98 5.30 -15.51
CA GLY A 53 13.79 5.84 -16.18
C GLY A 53 12.54 5.86 -15.31
N CYS A 54 12.55 5.24 -14.13
CA CYS A 54 11.47 5.36 -13.14
C CYS A 54 12.03 5.91 -11.84
N THR A 55 11.62 7.11 -11.45
CA THR A 55 12.10 7.77 -10.23
C THR A 55 11.06 7.80 -9.12
N ARG A 56 9.79 7.53 -9.45
CA ARG A 56 8.67 7.70 -8.54
C ARG A 56 8.15 6.35 -8.06
N CYS A 57 8.10 6.16 -6.74
CA CYS A 57 7.41 5.04 -6.12
C CYS A 57 6.00 5.47 -5.67
N VAL A 58 4.98 4.84 -6.25
CA VAL A 58 3.57 5.11 -5.97
C VAL A 58 3.01 4.11 -4.98
N GLY A 59 2.45 4.62 -3.88
CA GLY A 59 1.83 3.84 -2.83
C GLY A 59 2.75 2.93 -1.99
N PRO A 60 4.03 3.29 -1.71
CA PRO A 60 4.82 2.53 -0.74
C PRO A 60 4.18 2.58 0.64
N ASN A 61 4.12 1.44 1.30
CA ASN A 61 3.65 1.37 2.68
C ASN A 61 4.34 0.23 3.43
N LEU A 62 4.06 0.11 4.73
CA LEU A 62 4.71 -0.87 5.60
C LEU A 62 4.37 -2.34 5.25
N TRP A 63 3.24 -2.56 4.59
CA TRP A 63 2.66 -3.88 4.35
C TRP A 63 2.85 -4.37 2.91
N CYS A 64 3.10 -3.46 1.98
CA CYS A 64 3.24 -3.73 0.56
C CYS A 64 4.28 -2.84 -0.07
N GLN A 65 5.04 -3.43 -0.98
CA GLN A 65 5.87 -2.70 -1.92
C GLN A 65 4.94 -2.03 -2.94
N GLY A 66 5.02 -0.71 -3.07
CA GLY A 66 4.29 0.05 -4.08
C GLY A 66 4.75 -0.31 -5.50
N TYR A 67 4.48 0.54 -6.47
CA TYR A 67 4.98 0.35 -7.83
C TYR A 67 5.72 1.57 -8.38
N CYS A 68 6.58 1.33 -9.36
CA CYS A 68 7.40 2.34 -10.00
C CYS A 68 6.66 3.05 -11.13
N ASP A 69 6.92 4.34 -11.24
CA ASP A 69 6.44 5.26 -12.25
C ASP A 69 7.57 6.22 -12.64
N VAL A 70 7.43 6.91 -13.77
CA VAL A 70 8.44 7.83 -14.31
C VAL A 70 8.80 8.95 -13.34
#